data_AF-A0A817ER73-F1
#
_entry.id   AF-A0A817ER73-F1
#
_cell.length_a   1.000
_cell.length_b   1.000
_cell.length_c   1.000
_cell.angle_alpha   90.00
_cell.angle_beta   90.00
_cell.angle_gamma   90.00
#
_symmetry.space_group_name_H-M   'P 1'
#
loop_
_entity.id
_entity.type
_entity.pdbx_description
1 polymer ?
#
loop_
_entity_poly.entity_id
_entity_poly.type
_entity_poly.pdbx_seq_one_letter_code
_entity_poly.pdbx_strand_id
1 'polypeptide(L)'
;MNNNDEAIDDDNDDEEMLTEMMSSEMYLTPLGVLKHFEKIWTNEKEVLTIYLAALRSPQHSITHVRNNPISLFFFEVLPGSPSKFRPVCI
;
A
#
# COMPACT_ATOMS: atom_id res chain seq x y z
N MET A 1 -25.45 -46.41 21.00
CA MET A 1 -24.95 -46.59 19.62
C MET A 1 -24.47 -45.23 19.16
N ASN A 2 -23.16 -45.12 18.96
CA ASN A 2 -22.46 -43.92 18.52
C ASN A 2 -22.97 -43.47 17.16
N ASN A 3 -23.17 -42.17 16.98
CA ASN A 3 -23.06 -41.53 15.68
C ASN A 3 -22.00 -40.43 15.82
N ASN A 4 -20.75 -40.82 15.53
CA ASN A 4 -19.73 -39.88 15.09
C ASN A 4 -20.10 -39.48 13.66
N ASP A 5 -20.17 -38.18 13.40
CA ASP A 5 -19.87 -37.61 12.09
C ASP A 5 -19.30 -36.22 12.37
N GLU A 6 -18.00 -36.23 12.68
CA GLU A 6 -17.16 -35.02 12.75
C GLU A 6 -17.06 -34.44 11.34
N ALA A 7 -17.80 -33.37 11.07
CA ALA A 7 -17.54 -32.49 9.95
C ALA A 7 -16.60 -31.37 10.46
N ILE A 8 -15.29 -31.66 10.44
CA ILE A 8 -14.24 -30.66 10.60
C ILE A 8 -13.36 -30.81 9.36
N ASP A 9 -13.69 -30.09 8.30
CA ASP A 9 -12.89 -30.03 7.09
C ASP A 9 -13.27 -28.74 6.33
N ASP A 10 -12.74 -27.58 6.78
CA ASP A 10 -12.82 -26.33 6.01
C ASP A 10 -11.80 -25.24 6.44
N ASP A 11 -10.67 -25.60 7.08
CA ASP A 11 -9.65 -24.62 7.53
C ASP A 11 -8.23 -24.89 6.98
N ASN A 12 -8.00 -25.99 6.23
CA ASN A 12 -6.66 -26.34 5.72
C ASN A 12 -6.33 -25.75 4.34
N ASP A 13 -7.34 -25.42 3.53
CA ASP A 13 -7.12 -24.97 2.15
C ASP A 13 -6.51 -23.55 2.08
N ASP A 14 -6.83 -22.70 3.06
CA ASP A 14 -6.34 -21.32 3.11
C ASP A 14 -4.85 -21.26 3.51
N GLU A 15 -4.41 -22.12 4.43
CA GLU A 15 -3.01 -22.22 4.87
C GLU A 15 -2.10 -22.81 3.78
N GLU A 16 -2.59 -23.80 3.03
CA GLU A 16 -1.86 -24.41 1.91
C GLU A 16 -1.71 -23.44 0.72
N MET A 17 -2.75 -22.67 0.40
CA MET A 17 -2.68 -21.61 -0.62
C MET A 17 -1.71 -20.50 -0.21
N LEU A 18 -1.70 -20.10 1.07
CA LEU A 18 -0.76 -19.11 1.62
C LEU A 18 0.69 -19.59 1.52
N THR A 19 0.97 -20.84 1.89
CA THR A 19 2.32 -21.41 1.81
C THR A 19 2.79 -21.59 0.36
N GLU A 20 1.92 -21.98 -0.56
CA GLU A 20 2.26 -22.07 -1.98
C GLU A 20 2.52 -20.68 -2.59
N MET A 21 1.73 -19.66 -2.24
CA MET A 21 2.00 -18.26 -2.61
C MET A 21 3.31 -17.73 -2.02
N MET A 22 3.69 -18.12 -0.80
CA MET A 22 4.97 -17.73 -0.20
C MET A 22 6.18 -18.44 -0.84
N SER A 23 5.96 -19.62 -1.43
CA SER A 23 7.00 -20.39 -2.13
C SER A 23 7.30 -19.85 -3.54
N SER A 24 6.34 -19.14 -4.15
CA SER A 24 6.56 -18.37 -5.36
C SER A 24 6.89 -16.92 -4.98
N GLU A 25 8.17 -16.53 -4.99
CA GLU A 25 8.55 -15.13 -4.80
C GLU A 25 8.05 -14.29 -6.00
N MET A 26 6.79 -13.87 -5.94
CA MET A 26 6.15 -13.09 -6.99
C MET A 26 6.53 -11.62 -6.82
N TYR A 27 7.25 -11.07 -7.81
CA TYR A 27 7.61 -9.66 -7.80
C TYR A 27 6.38 -8.77 -7.93
N LEU A 28 6.16 -7.90 -6.93
CA LEU A 28 5.14 -6.86 -6.96
C LEU A 28 5.70 -5.58 -7.57
N THR A 29 5.11 -5.15 -8.68
CA THR A 29 5.48 -3.88 -9.30
C THR A 29 5.04 -2.70 -8.45
N PRO A 30 5.79 -1.58 -8.42
CA PRO A 30 5.39 -0.38 -7.68
C PRO A 30 3.98 0.13 -8.08
N LEU A 31 3.63 0.00 -9.36
CA LEU A 31 2.30 0.35 -9.86
C LEU A 31 1.20 -0.58 -9.34
N GLY A 32 1.51 -1.88 -9.20
CA GLY A 32 0.60 -2.85 -8.59
C GLY A 32 0.32 -2.52 -7.13
N VAL A 33 1.36 -2.17 -6.38
CA VAL A 33 1.24 -1.74 -4.98
C VAL A 33 0.43 -0.45 -4.87
N LEU A 34 0.70 0.55 -5.72
CA LEU A 34 -0.05 1.82 -5.71
C LEU A 34 -1.56 1.58 -5.90
N LYS A 35 -1.96 0.79 -6.91
CA LYS A 35 -3.36 0.45 -7.16
C LYS A 35 -4.01 -0.28 -5.98
N HIS A 36 -3.26 -1.13 -5.30
CA HIS A 36 -3.75 -1.84 -4.12
C HIS A 36 -3.97 -0.87 -2.95
N PHE A 37 -3.01 0.02 -2.70
CA PHE A 37 -3.14 1.03 -1.66
C PHE A 37 -4.28 2.03 -1.96
N GLU A 38 -4.52 2.39 -3.22
CA GLU A 38 -5.69 3.20 -3.60
C GLU A 38 -7.01 2.53 -3.19
N LYS A 39 -7.15 1.21 -3.39
CA LYS A 39 -8.34 0.46 -2.94
C LYS A 39 -8.47 0.47 -1.43
N ILE A 40 -7.35 0.24 -0.71
CA ILE A 40 -7.33 0.31 0.76
C ILE A 40 -7.77 1.70 1.23
N TRP A 41 -7.28 2.77 0.60
CA TRP A 41 -7.67 4.14 0.95
C TRP A 41 -9.16 4.39 0.76
N THR A 42 -9.75 3.88 -0.32
CA THR A 42 -11.19 4.04 -0.57
C THR A 42 -12.02 3.35 0.52
N ASN A 43 -11.57 2.18 0.99
CA ASN A 43 -12.30 1.40 1.99
C ASN A 43 -12.11 1.93 3.42
N GLU A 44 -10.87 2.27 3.78
CA GLU A 44 -10.47 2.58 5.17
C GLU A 44 -10.14 4.06 5.37
N LYS A 45 -10.75 4.92 4.55
CA LYS A 45 -10.40 6.34 4.45
C LYS A 45 -10.38 7.07 5.79
N GLU A 46 -11.37 6.81 6.65
CA GLU A 46 -11.54 7.52 7.92
C GLU A 46 -10.42 7.19 8.91
N VAL A 47 -10.16 5.90 9.10
CA VAL A 47 -9.09 5.40 9.98
C VAL A 47 -7.74 5.89 9.49
N LEU A 48 -7.46 5.74 8.19
CA LEU A 48 -6.20 6.16 7.59
C LEU A 48 -6.06 7.68 7.58
N THR A 49 -7.15 8.44 7.48
CA THR A 49 -7.12 9.89 7.62
C THR A 49 -6.70 10.33 9.01
N ILE A 50 -7.17 9.66 10.06
CA ILE A 50 -6.77 9.95 11.44
C ILE A 50 -5.30 9.57 11.64
N TYR A 51 -4.90 8.39 11.18
CA TYR A 51 -3.52 7.90 11.32
C TYR A 51 -2.51 8.78 10.57
N LEU A 52 -2.83 9.18 9.34
CA LEU A 52 -1.99 10.02 8.49
C LEU A 52 -2.26 11.51 8.68
N ALA A 53 -3.05 11.91 9.69
CA ALA A 53 -3.39 13.31 9.94
C ALA A 53 -2.14 14.17 10.18
N ALA A 54 -1.08 13.60 10.78
CA ALA A 54 0.19 14.29 10.98
C ALA A 54 0.93 14.63 9.67
N LEU A 55 0.63 13.91 8.58
CA LEU A 55 1.18 14.20 7.25
C LEU A 55 0.38 15.30 6.53
N ARG A 56 -0.77 15.73 7.08
CA ARG A 56 -1.53 16.86 6.54
C ARG A 56 -0.92 18.16 7.06
N SER A 57 -0.34 18.94 6.16
CA SER A 57 0.07 20.31 6.48
C SER A 57 -1.15 21.20 6.78
N PRO A 58 -1.17 21.95 7.90
CA PRO A 58 -2.26 22.88 8.23
C PRO A 58 -2.48 23.98 7.19
N GLN A 59 -1.47 24.27 6.34
CA GLN A 59 -1.50 25.35 5.35
C GLN A 59 -2.00 24.91 3.97
N HIS A 60 -2.29 23.63 3.77
CA HIS A 60 -2.88 23.15 2.54
C HIS A 60 -4.41 23.34 2.58
N SER A 61 -4.82 24.59 2.36
CA SER A 61 -6.17 24.94 1.91
C SER A 61 -6.51 24.05 0.71
N ILE A 62 -7.41 23.08 0.96
CA ILE A 62 -8.56 22.54 0.20
C ILE A 62 -8.59 22.63 -1.34
N THR A 63 -7.76 23.42 -2.02
CA THR A 63 -7.82 23.63 -3.48
C THR A 63 -6.79 22.85 -4.30
N HIS A 64 -5.71 22.29 -3.71
CA HIS A 64 -4.68 21.57 -4.48
C HIS A 64 -4.15 20.27 -3.86
N VAL A 65 -4.78 19.76 -2.80
CA VAL A 65 -4.33 18.52 -2.17
C VAL A 65 -4.92 17.34 -2.91
N ARG A 66 -4.06 16.49 -3.48
CA ARG A 66 -4.43 15.10 -3.82
C ARG A 66 -5.13 14.51 -2.58
N ASN A 67 -6.44 14.29 -2.67
CA ASN A 67 -7.30 13.78 -1.56
C ASN A 67 -6.90 12.38 -1.04
N ASN A 68 -5.78 11.83 -1.51
CA ASN A 68 -5.19 10.57 -1.11
C ASN A 68 -3.71 10.78 -0.71
N PRO A 69 -3.39 10.76 0.61
CA PRO A 69 -2.02 10.92 1.11
C PRO A 69 -1.12 9.74 0.73
N ILE A 70 -1.65 8.62 0.23
CA ILE A 70 -0.86 7.47 -0.21
C ILE A 70 0.07 7.82 -1.36
N SER A 71 -0.34 8.77 -2.21
CA SER A 71 0.51 9.26 -3.31
C SER A 71 1.86 9.82 -2.83
N LEU A 72 2.00 10.18 -1.55
CA LEU A 72 3.27 10.62 -0.98
C LEU A 72 4.35 9.52 -0.91
N PHE A 73 3.95 8.25 -0.88
CA PHE A 73 4.90 7.13 -0.83
C PHE A 73 5.48 6.77 -2.20
N PHE A 74 5.00 7.39 -3.28
CA PHE A 74 5.38 7.07 -4.65
C PHE A 74 5.91 8.32 -5.36
N PHE A 75 7.19 8.31 -5.73
CA PHE A 75 7.79 9.38 -6.51
C PHE A 75 7.47 9.19 -8.00
N GLU A 76 6.49 9.94 -8.51
CA GLU A 76 6.22 10.02 -9.96
C GLU A 76 7.28 10.85 -10.69
N VAL A 77 7.84 11.85 -10.01
CA VAL A 77 8.84 12.77 -10.56
C VAL A 77 9.94 12.97 -9.54
N LEU A 78 11.18 12.85 -9.99
CA LEU A 78 12.36 13.20 -9.19
C LEU A 78 12.82 14.61 -9.57
N PRO A 79 12.78 15.58 -8.65
CA PRO A 79 13.22 16.94 -8.96
C PRO A 79 14.73 16.95 -9.21
N GLY A 80 15.12 17.46 -10.38
CA GLY A 80 16.52 17.71 -10.68
C GLY A 80 17.03 18.92 -9.91
N SER A 81 18.10 18.76 -9.15
CA SER A 81 18.76 19.90 -8.49
C SER A 81 19.30 20.90 -9.54
N PRO A 82 19.23 22.23 -9.30
CA PRO A 82 19.83 23.21 -10.21
C PRO A 82 21.31 22.92 -10.49
N SER A 83 21.80 23.27 -11.68
CA SER A 83 23.17 22.93 -12.12
C SER A 83 24.27 23.44 -11.18
N LYS A 84 24.06 24.55 -10.47
CA LYS A 84 24.99 25.05 -9.44
C LYS A 84 25.21 24.09 -8.26
N PHE A 85 24.30 23.14 -8.05
CA PHE A 85 24.38 22.09 -7.04
C PHE A 85 24.80 20.73 -7.62
N ARG A 86 25.11 20.68 -8.92
CA ARG A 86 25.62 19.49 -9.60
C ARG A 86 27.03 19.78 -10.09
N PRO A 87 28.05 19.70 -9.22
CA PRO A 87 29.43 19.92 -9.64
C PRO A 87 29.76 18.93 -10.75
N VAL A 88 30.28 19.45 -11.87
CA VAL A 88 30.84 18.63 -12.94
C VAL A 88 32.27 18.28 -12.52
N CYS A 89 32.57 16.99 -12.38
CA CYS A 89 33.96 16.55 -12.23
C CYS A 89 34.69 16.89 -13.54
N ILE A 90 35.68 17.77 -13.44
CA ILE A 90 36.66 18.08 -14.51
C ILE A 90 37.86 17.16 -14.32
#